data_AF-W1V5E3-F1
#
_entry.id   AF-W1V5E3-F1
#
_cell.length_a   1.000
_cell.length_b   1.000
_cell.length_c   1.000
_cell.angle_alpha   90.00
_cell.angle_beta   90.00
_cell.angle_gamma   90.00
#
_symmetry.space_group_name_H-M   'P 1'
#
loop_
_entity.id
_entity.type
_entity.pdbx_description
1 polymer ?
#
loop_
_entity_poly.entity_id
_entity_poly.type
_entity_poly.pdbx_seq_one_letter_code
_entity_poly.pdbx_strand_id
1 'polypeptide(L)' 'MAEKRIRVIVAKPGLDGHDRGAKVVARALRDAGF' A
#
# COMPACT_ATOMS: atom_id res chain seq x y z
N MET A 1 -23.61 11.65 3.10
CA MET A 1 -22.16 11.86 3.28
C MET A 1 -21.45 10.85 2.40
N ALA A 2 -20.51 11.27 1.55
CA ALA A 2 -19.72 10.31 0.77
C ALA A 2 -18.83 9.51 1.74
N GLU A 3 -18.83 8.19 1.62
CA GLU A 3 -17.98 7.32 2.42
C GLU A 3 -16.51 7.69 2.20
N LYS A 4 -15.76 7.92 3.29
CA LYS A 4 -14.40 8.44 3.20
C LYS A 4 -13.45 7.28 2.86
N ARG A 5 -12.98 7.23 1.62
CA ARG A 5 -12.01 6.23 1.15
C ARG A 5 -10.71 6.29 1.96
N ILE A 6 -10.24 5.11 2.41
CA ILE A 6 -9.05 4.96 3.28
C ILE A 6 -7.78 5.06 2.43
N ARG A 7 -6.96 6.09 2.66
CA ARG A 7 -5.70 6.27 1.92
C ARG A 7 -4.55 5.58 2.65
N VAL A 8 -3.84 4.68 1.97
CA VAL A 8 -2.72 3.92 2.53
C VAL A 8 -1.40 4.34 1.91
N ILE A 9 -0.38 4.51 2.76
CA ILE A 9 1.02 4.71 2.35
C ILE A 9 1.80 3.44 2.73
N VAL A 10 2.36 2.77 1.72
CA VAL A 10 3.30 1.65 1.94
C VAL A 10 4.70 2.23 1.92
N ALA A 11 5.34 2.28 3.08
CA ALA A 11 6.70 2.76 3.25
C ALA A 11 7.61 1.63 3.72
N LYS A 12 8.87 1.71 3.34
CA LYS A 12 9.91 0.81 3.81
C LYS A 12 11.09 1.66 4.30
N PRO A 13 11.39 1.67 5.60
CA PRO A 13 12.45 2.52 6.14
C PRO A 13 13.84 1.93 5.86
N GLY A 14 14.85 2.81 5.82
CA GLY A 14 16.26 2.41 5.73
C GLY A 14 16.76 2.10 4.31
N LEU A 15 17.89 1.40 4.22
CA LEU A 15 18.60 1.08 2.96
C LEU A 15 18.17 -0.28 2.36
N ASP A 16 17.06 -0.84 2.81
CA ASP A 16 16.69 -2.20 2.46
C ASP A 16 16.09 -2.28 1.04
N GLY A 17 16.81 -2.94 0.13
CA GLY A 17 16.46 -3.09 -1.30
C GLY A 17 15.35 -4.10 -1.62
N HIS A 18 14.84 -4.87 -0.65
CA HIS A 18 13.79 -5.87 -0.91
C HIS A 18 12.39 -5.26 -1.11
N ASP A 19 11.95 -5.01 -2.34
CA ASP A 19 10.65 -4.35 -2.60
C ASP A 19 9.49 -5.29 -2.97
N ARG A 20 9.76 -6.59 -3.18
CA ARG A 20 8.77 -7.55 -3.70
C ARG A 20 7.52 -7.61 -2.84
N GLY A 21 7.66 -7.78 -1.53
CA GLY A 21 6.52 -7.83 -0.60
C GLY A 21 5.73 -6.53 -0.57
N ALA A 22 6.43 -5.39 -0.52
CA ALA A 22 5.79 -4.07 -0.53
C ALA A 22 4.95 -3.84 -1.80
N LYS A 23 5.45 -4.27 -2.97
CA LYS A 23 4.70 -4.19 -4.24
C LYS A 23 3.47 -5.08 -4.26
N VAL A 24 3.55 -6.29 -3.70
CA VAL A 24 2.41 -7.21 -3.59
C VAL A 24 1.32 -6.61 -2.71
N VAL A 25 1.69 -6.11 -1.52
CA VAL A 25 0.74 -5.49 -0.57
C VAL A 25 0.11 -4.23 -1.18
N ALA A 26 0.91 -3.34 -1.78
CA ALA A 26 0.41 -2.13 -2.41
C ALA A 26 -0.60 -2.43 -3.54
N ARG A 27 -0.37 -3.49 -4.31
CA ARG A 27 -1.30 -3.93 -5.36
C ARG A 27 -2.58 -4.51 -4.77
N ALA A 28 -2.47 -5.41 -3.79
CA ALA A 28 -3.63 -6.01 -3.14
C ALA A 28 -4.56 -4.95 -2.51
N LEU A 29 -3.98 -3.94 -1.84
CA LEU A 29 -4.77 -2.85 -1.23
C LEU A 29 -5.47 -1.99 -2.29
N ARG A 30 -4.80 -1.71 -3.43
CA ARG A 30 -5.42 -1.00 -4.55
C ARG A 30 -6.61 -1.78 -5.11
N ASP A 31 -6.42 -3.08 -5.35
CA ASP A 31 -7.41 -3.95 -5.97
C ASP A 31 -8.64 -4.15 -5.06
N ALA A 32 -8.44 -4.10 -3.73
CA ALA A 32 -9.51 -4.16 -2.74
C ALA A 32 -10.29 -2.83 -2.54
N GLY A 33 -9.94 -1.77 -3.29
CA GLY A 33 -10.70 -0.52 -3.27
C GLY A 33 -10.35 0.44 -2.14
N PHE A 34 -9.27 0.18 -1.39
CA PHE A 34 -8.69 1.17 -0.48
C PHE A 34 -8.17 2.38 -1.28
#